data_AF-A0A0D2MSC4-F1
#
_entry.id   AF-A0A0D2MSC4-F1
#
_cell.length_a   1.000
_cell.length_b   1.000
_cell.length_c   1.000
_cell.angle_alpha   90.00
_cell.angle_beta   90.00
_cell.angle_gamma   90.00
#
_symmetry.space_group_name_H-M   'P 1'
#
loop_
_entity.id
_entity.type
_entity.pdbx_description
1 polymer ?
#
loop_
_entity_poly.entity_id
_entity_poly.type
_entity_poly.pdbx_seq_one_letter_code
_entity_poly.pdbx_strand_id
1 'polypeptide(L)'
;MRCHSSAVTVARRLSVRASALPEGGHGGQGAQASGLGRYIKKKQLDPLDTYVPLVLEAQEQLLALKGTVADDAAGARESLRSGAFSGVRDNVRAVGEYAQQAGAKDASGLVNGFFRKLEAFDLVLYRAVKADERPDEADAEAKLQESVEALAALIATVPADVLERSRRVLEKVKGTGGGGGAGAGEGAAPAGPQPQTEDVELLQELLNV
;
A
#
# COMPACT_ATOMS: atom_id res chain seq x y z
N MET A 1 -39.51 46.93 -27.69
CA MET A 1 -39.53 48.28 -27.09
C MET A 1 -38.44 48.35 -26.03
N ARG A 2 -37.61 49.40 -26.09
CA ARG A 2 -36.50 49.70 -25.18
C ARG A 2 -37.05 50.19 -23.84
N CYS A 3 -36.32 49.94 -22.75
CA CYS A 3 -36.15 50.80 -21.55
C CYS A 3 -35.20 50.02 -20.60
N HIS A 4 -33.89 50.31 -20.59
CA HIS A 4 -33.21 51.24 -19.68
C HIS A 4 -33.59 51.06 -18.20
N SER A 5 -32.65 50.58 -17.37
CA SER A 5 -32.25 51.37 -16.20
C SER A 5 -30.91 50.90 -15.64
N SER A 6 -29.95 51.83 -15.61
CA SER A 6 -28.63 51.75 -14.99
C SER A 6 -28.67 52.23 -13.54
N ALA A 7 -27.86 51.61 -12.68
CA ALA A 7 -27.28 52.22 -11.46
C ALA A 7 -26.06 51.36 -11.11
N VAL A 8 -24.78 51.75 -11.24
CA VAL A 8 -23.99 52.95 -10.88
C VAL A 8 -23.80 53.14 -9.37
N THR A 9 -22.53 52.98 -8.96
CA THR A 9 -21.85 53.40 -7.69
C THR A 9 -22.13 52.51 -6.46
N VAL A 10 -21.18 52.14 -5.59
CA VAL A 10 -20.04 52.89 -5.03
C VAL A 10 -18.90 51.94 -4.61
N ALA A 11 -17.68 52.29 -5.03
CA ALA A 11 -16.44 51.74 -4.51
C ALA A 11 -16.22 52.15 -3.04
N ARG A 12 -15.90 51.19 -2.17
CA ARG A 12 -15.41 51.48 -0.82
C ARG A 12 -14.02 50.88 -0.62
N ARG A 13 -13.00 51.63 -1.05
CA ARG A 13 -11.61 51.43 -0.61
C ARG A 13 -11.52 51.90 0.84
N LEU A 14 -11.38 50.96 1.79
CA LEU A 14 -10.86 51.29 3.11
C LEU A 14 -9.33 51.16 3.05
N SER A 15 -8.68 52.32 2.95
CA SER A 15 -7.28 52.52 3.28
C SER A 15 -7.21 52.88 4.76
N VAL A 16 -6.65 51.99 5.60
CA VAL A 16 -6.31 52.31 6.98
C VAL A 16 -4.84 52.03 7.21
N ARG A 17 -4.12 53.15 7.30
CA ARG A 17 -2.94 53.47 8.11
C ARG A 17 -1.90 52.35 8.34
N ALA A 18 -0.77 52.56 7.67
CA ALA A 18 0.55 52.25 8.19
C ALA A 18 0.78 52.94 9.54
N SER A 19 1.12 52.14 10.55
CA SER A 19 1.79 52.57 11.77
C SER A 19 3.07 51.77 11.88
N ALA A 20 4.18 52.41 11.51
CA ALA A 20 5.52 51.95 11.81
C ALA A 20 5.88 52.41 13.23
N LEU A 21 6.27 51.47 14.09
CA LEU A 21 7.18 51.73 15.20
C LEU A 21 8.17 50.56 15.35
N PRO A 22 9.41 50.83 15.78
CA PRO A 22 10.55 49.94 15.66
C PRO A 22 10.90 49.20 16.97
N GLU A 23 11.95 48.38 16.86
CA GLU A 23 12.77 47.80 17.94
C GLU A 23 12.23 46.56 18.66
N GLY A 24 12.74 45.41 18.21
CA GLY A 24 12.64 44.12 18.88
C GLY A 24 13.58 43.12 18.22
N GLY A 25 14.88 43.43 18.20
CA GLY A 25 15.93 42.58 17.67
C GLY A 25 15.87 41.20 18.31
N HIS A 26 15.34 40.24 17.56
CA HIS A 26 15.27 38.85 17.99
C HIS A 26 16.69 38.31 18.08
N GLY A 27 17.02 37.88 19.30
CA GLY A 27 18.21 37.12 19.61
C GLY A 27 18.37 35.95 18.65
N GLY A 28 19.64 35.62 18.43
CA GLY A 28 20.07 34.62 17.48
C GLY A 28 19.36 33.28 17.64
N GLN A 29 19.16 32.63 16.49
CA GLN A 29 19.27 31.18 16.29
C GLN A 29 19.19 30.86 14.78
N GLY A 30 20.00 31.57 13.99
CA GLY A 30 20.50 30.99 12.75
C GLY A 30 21.63 30.04 13.10
N ALA A 31 21.31 28.80 13.52
CA ALA A 31 22.18 27.61 13.50
C ALA A 31 21.74 26.53 14.51
N GLN A 32 20.67 25.76 14.20
CA GLN A 32 20.52 24.40 14.77
C GLN A 32 19.92 23.38 13.79
N ALA A 33 19.84 23.67 12.48
CA ALA A 33 19.42 22.68 11.48
C ALA A 33 20.60 21.96 10.77
N SER A 34 21.85 22.28 11.09
CA SER A 34 23.03 21.83 10.32
C SER A 34 23.97 20.86 11.04
N GLY A 35 23.67 20.44 12.28
CA GLY A 35 24.58 19.62 13.09
C GLY A 35 24.36 18.10 13.03
N LEU A 36 23.12 17.64 12.86
CA LEU A 36 22.76 16.21 12.95
C LEU A 36 22.75 15.49 11.59
N GLY A 37 22.71 16.24 10.48
CA GLY A 37 22.62 15.68 9.13
C GLY A 37 23.85 14.85 8.71
N ARG A 38 25.01 15.06 9.37
CA ARG A 38 26.25 14.29 9.10
C ARG A 38 26.36 12.98 9.86
N TYR A 39 25.55 12.78 10.92
CA TYR A 39 25.58 11.58 11.75
C TYR A 39 24.36 10.67 11.56
N ILE A 40 23.35 11.13 10.82
CA ILE A 40 22.21 10.30 10.42
C ILE A 40 22.53 9.70 9.05
N LYS A 41 23.11 8.49 9.07
CA LYS A 41 23.26 7.67 7.86
C LYS A 41 21.85 7.25 7.43
N LYS A 42 21.28 7.92 6.43
CA LYS A 42 20.00 7.52 5.86
C LYS A 42 20.15 6.09 5.33
N LYS A 43 19.31 5.17 5.80
CA LYS A 43 19.22 3.84 5.18
C LYS A 43 18.82 4.06 3.72
N GLN A 44 19.62 3.54 2.80
CA GLN A 44 19.22 3.48 1.40
C GLN A 44 18.14 2.42 1.27
N LEU A 45 17.07 2.74 0.55
CA LEU A 45 16.04 1.77 0.21
C LEU A 45 16.62 0.75 -0.79
N ASP A 46 16.10 -0.48 -0.74
CA ASP A 46 16.36 -1.47 -1.80
C ASP A 46 15.76 -0.96 -3.12
N PRO A 47 16.26 -1.41 -4.29
CA PRO A 47 15.72 -0.97 -5.57
C PRO A 47 14.20 -1.15 -5.66
N LEU A 48 13.53 -0.21 -6.34
CA LEU A 48 12.08 -0.18 -6.50
C LEU A 48 11.50 -1.50 -7.05
N ASP A 49 12.24 -2.19 -7.92
CA ASP A 49 11.87 -3.50 -8.47
C ASP A 49 11.65 -4.59 -7.40
N THR A 50 12.17 -4.42 -6.17
CA THR A 50 11.97 -5.34 -5.05
C THR A 50 10.57 -5.20 -4.43
N TYR A 51 10.06 -3.97 -4.33
CA TYR A 51 8.82 -3.68 -3.58
C TYR A 51 7.57 -3.77 -4.46
N VAL A 52 7.65 -3.35 -5.72
CA VAL A 52 6.50 -3.28 -6.62
C VAL A 52 5.83 -4.65 -6.88
N PRO A 53 6.55 -5.77 -7.07
CA PRO A 53 5.92 -7.08 -7.24
C PRO A 53 5.05 -7.47 -6.03
N LEU A 54 5.53 -7.22 -4.81
CA LEU A 54 4.82 -7.53 -3.57
C LEU A 54 3.55 -6.68 -3.41
N VAL A 55 3.60 -5.41 -3.84
CA VAL A 55 2.44 -4.52 -3.84
C VAL A 55 1.40 -4.96 -4.88
N LEU A 56 1.84 -5.43 -6.05
CA LEU A 56 0.95 -5.99 -7.07
C LEU A 56 0.27 -7.29 -6.59
N GLU A 57 1.02 -8.16 -5.93
CA GLU A 57 0.47 -9.37 -5.32
C GLU A 57 -0.59 -9.06 -4.26
N ALA A 58 -0.32 -8.07 -3.39
CA ALA A 58 -1.31 -7.60 -2.41
C ALA A 58 -2.58 -7.04 -3.07
N GLN A 59 -2.45 -6.37 -4.22
CA GLN A 59 -3.61 -5.90 -4.99
C GLN A 59 -4.45 -7.06 -5.52
N GLU A 60 -3.83 -8.10 -6.06
CA GLU A 60 -4.53 -9.29 -6.55
C GLU A 60 -5.20 -10.06 -5.40
N GLN A 61 -4.57 -10.13 -4.24
CA GLN A 61 -5.15 -10.74 -3.05
C GLN A 61 -6.41 -9.99 -2.58
N LEU A 62 -6.45 -8.65 -2.66
CA LEU A 62 -7.69 -7.89 -2.41
C LEU A 62 -8.75 -8.18 -3.48
N LEU A 63 -8.36 -8.26 -4.74
CA LEU A 63 -9.29 -8.55 -5.83
C LEU A 63 -9.90 -9.94 -5.71
N ALA A 64 -9.16 -10.92 -5.16
CA ALA A 64 -9.65 -12.27 -4.92
C ALA A 64 -10.77 -12.34 -3.85
N LEU A 65 -10.89 -11.32 -2.98
CA LEU A 65 -11.95 -11.24 -1.98
C LEU A 65 -13.29 -10.74 -2.54
N LYS A 66 -13.30 -10.24 -3.79
CA LYS A 66 -14.53 -9.75 -4.42
C LYS A 66 -15.54 -10.89 -4.58
N GLY A 67 -16.78 -10.63 -4.15
CA GLY A 67 -17.88 -11.59 -4.22
C GLY A 67 -17.86 -12.70 -3.17
N THR A 68 -16.85 -12.78 -2.30
CA THR A 68 -16.78 -13.77 -1.20
C THR A 68 -16.74 -13.12 0.18
N VAL A 69 -16.46 -11.81 0.24
CA VAL A 69 -16.24 -11.07 1.47
C VAL A 69 -17.46 -11.04 2.41
N ALA A 70 -18.67 -11.06 1.86
CA ALA A 70 -19.88 -11.07 2.66
C ALA A 70 -20.15 -12.45 3.27
N ASP A 71 -19.78 -13.53 2.58
CA ASP A 71 -20.03 -14.89 3.03
C ASP A 71 -19.02 -15.36 4.08
N ASP A 72 -17.76 -14.92 3.97
CA ASP A 72 -16.68 -15.30 4.89
C ASP A 72 -15.87 -14.09 5.36
N ALA A 73 -16.46 -13.31 6.28
CA ALA A 73 -15.78 -12.17 6.89
C ALA A 73 -14.54 -12.58 7.70
N ALA A 74 -14.51 -13.78 8.28
CA ALA A 74 -13.39 -14.27 9.07
C ALA A 74 -12.19 -14.63 8.17
N GLY A 75 -12.42 -15.38 7.09
CA GLY A 75 -11.39 -15.70 6.10
C GLY A 75 -10.89 -14.48 5.33
N ALA A 76 -11.77 -13.50 5.04
CA ALA A 76 -11.34 -12.22 4.48
C ALA A 76 -10.39 -11.48 5.43
N ARG A 77 -10.66 -11.50 6.74
CA ARG A 77 -9.77 -10.93 7.77
C ARG A 77 -8.46 -11.68 7.90
N GLU A 78 -8.48 -13.00 7.83
CA GLU A 78 -7.26 -13.81 7.86
C GLU A 78 -6.38 -13.51 6.65
N SER A 79 -7.00 -13.34 5.48
CA SER A 79 -6.30 -12.93 4.25
C SER A 79 -5.58 -11.59 4.45
N LEU A 80 -6.17 -10.60 5.14
CA LEU A 80 -5.50 -9.32 5.42
C LEU A 80 -4.34 -9.41 6.43
N ARG A 81 -4.13 -10.55 7.08
CA ARG A 81 -3.08 -10.76 8.11
C ARG A 81 -1.99 -11.74 7.67
N SER A 82 -2.16 -12.37 6.52
CA SER A 82 -1.28 -13.41 6.00
C SER A 82 -0.93 -13.16 4.53
N GLY A 83 -0.04 -14.00 3.97
CA GLY A 83 0.34 -13.93 2.55
C GLY A 83 0.99 -12.60 2.16
N ALA A 84 0.56 -12.01 1.05
CA ALA A 84 1.14 -10.77 0.51
C ALA A 84 0.87 -9.54 1.40
N PHE A 85 -0.08 -9.63 2.33
CA PHE A 85 -0.33 -8.59 3.33
C PHE A 85 0.69 -8.59 4.46
N SER A 86 1.47 -9.67 4.62
CA SER A 86 2.60 -9.69 5.53
C SER A 86 3.69 -8.73 5.02
N GLY A 87 3.91 -7.63 5.73
CA GLY A 87 4.87 -6.60 5.32
C GLY A 87 4.38 -5.59 4.28
N VAL A 88 3.10 -5.62 3.86
CA VAL A 88 2.55 -4.64 2.89
C VAL A 88 2.77 -3.20 3.31
N ARG A 89 2.80 -2.94 4.62
CA ARG A 89 3.03 -1.61 5.19
C ARG A 89 4.39 -1.04 4.79
N ASP A 90 5.44 -1.84 4.88
CA ASP A 90 6.79 -1.39 4.58
C ASP A 90 6.98 -1.27 3.06
N ASN A 91 6.43 -2.22 2.29
CA ASN A 91 6.47 -2.20 0.83
C ASN A 91 5.76 -0.97 0.25
N VAL A 92 4.54 -0.68 0.71
CA VAL A 92 3.75 0.49 0.27
C VAL A 92 4.43 1.81 0.65
N ARG A 93 5.04 1.88 1.83
CA ARG A 93 5.81 3.06 2.25
C ARG A 93 7.03 3.28 1.36
N ALA A 94 7.77 2.22 1.05
CA ALA A 94 8.90 2.29 0.15
C ALA A 94 8.50 2.80 -1.24
N VAL A 95 7.39 2.28 -1.80
CA VAL A 95 6.83 2.78 -3.08
C VAL A 95 6.46 4.26 -2.98
N GLY A 96 5.83 4.69 -1.89
CA GLY A 96 5.52 6.10 -1.65
C GLY A 96 6.75 6.99 -1.55
N GLU A 97 7.82 6.53 -0.90
CA GLU A 97 9.10 7.26 -0.84
C GLU A 97 9.75 7.39 -2.23
N TYR A 98 9.71 6.34 -3.04
CA TYR A 98 10.17 6.40 -4.43
C TYR A 98 9.32 7.35 -5.27
N ALA A 99 8.00 7.33 -5.13
CA ALA A 99 7.10 8.27 -5.80
C ALA A 99 7.41 9.71 -5.40
N GLN A 100 7.68 9.97 -4.12
CA GLN A 100 8.09 11.29 -3.63
C GLN A 100 9.44 11.72 -4.22
N GLN A 101 10.42 10.82 -4.29
CA GLN A 101 11.73 11.09 -4.91
C GLN A 101 11.61 11.38 -6.42
N ALA A 102 10.66 10.74 -7.10
CA ALA A 102 10.34 10.97 -8.51
C ALA A 102 9.54 12.28 -8.75
N GLY A 103 9.16 13.00 -7.69
CA GLY A 103 8.48 14.31 -7.78
C GLY A 103 6.95 14.25 -7.63
N ALA A 104 6.37 13.12 -7.21
CA ALA A 104 4.94 13.05 -6.90
C ALA A 104 4.61 13.91 -5.66
N LYS A 105 3.80 14.95 -5.85
CA LYS A 105 3.52 15.96 -4.82
C LYS A 105 2.74 15.44 -3.61
N ASP A 106 1.97 14.37 -3.77
CA ASP A 106 1.07 13.83 -2.75
C ASP A 106 1.29 12.33 -2.46
N ALA A 107 2.53 11.85 -2.62
CA ALA A 107 2.84 10.44 -2.40
C ALA A 107 2.51 9.95 -0.98
N SER A 108 2.77 10.79 0.03
CA SER A 108 2.41 10.48 1.42
C SER A 108 0.90 10.48 1.66
N GLY A 109 0.15 11.33 0.96
CA GLY A 109 -1.31 11.34 0.97
C GLY A 109 -1.88 10.05 0.38
N LEU A 110 -1.33 9.57 -0.74
CA LEU A 110 -1.73 8.30 -1.35
C LEU A 110 -1.48 7.09 -0.44
N VAL A 111 -0.29 7.02 0.18
CA VAL A 111 0.05 5.95 1.13
C VAL A 111 -0.91 5.96 2.33
N ASN A 112 -1.12 7.11 2.95
CA ASN A 112 -2.01 7.23 4.11
C ASN A 112 -3.48 6.99 3.72
N GLY A 113 -3.87 7.44 2.54
CA GLY A 113 -5.21 7.22 1.97
C GLY A 113 -5.50 5.74 1.83
N PHE A 114 -4.58 4.97 1.24
CA PHE A 114 -4.71 3.52 1.14
C PHE A 114 -4.92 2.85 2.50
N PHE A 115 -4.07 3.11 3.50
CA PHE A 115 -4.23 2.48 4.81
C PHE A 115 -5.53 2.87 5.53
N ARG A 116 -6.00 4.11 5.35
CA ARG A 116 -7.30 4.52 5.89
C ARG A 116 -8.47 3.78 5.25
N LYS A 117 -8.42 3.56 3.93
CA LYS A 117 -9.45 2.78 3.23
C LYS A 117 -9.41 1.31 3.67
N LEU A 118 -8.21 0.74 3.77
CA LEU A 118 -8.01 -0.63 4.24
C LEU A 118 -8.47 -0.84 5.68
N GLU A 119 -8.20 0.12 6.57
CA GLU A 119 -8.67 0.10 7.96
C GLU A 119 -10.21 0.20 8.04
N ALA A 120 -10.82 1.05 7.23
CA ALA A 120 -12.28 1.14 7.15
C ALA A 120 -12.89 -0.19 6.67
N PHE A 121 -12.23 -0.87 5.73
CA PHE A 121 -12.62 -2.20 5.29
C PHE A 121 -12.48 -3.26 6.40
N ASP A 122 -11.32 -3.40 7.06
CA ASP A 122 -11.16 -4.37 8.17
C ASP A 122 -12.13 -4.08 9.33
N LEU A 123 -12.49 -2.81 9.55
CA LEU A 123 -13.47 -2.45 10.58
C LEU A 123 -14.87 -3.01 10.29
N VAL A 124 -15.31 -3.00 9.03
CA VAL A 124 -16.58 -3.62 8.62
C VAL A 124 -16.53 -5.12 8.91
N LEU A 125 -15.46 -5.79 8.49
CA LEU A 125 -15.29 -7.23 8.73
C LEU A 125 -15.20 -7.56 10.22
N TYR A 126 -14.48 -6.75 11.00
CA TYR A 126 -14.32 -6.94 12.43
C TYR A 126 -15.67 -6.87 13.15
N ARG A 127 -16.53 -5.92 12.78
CA ARG A 127 -17.86 -5.78 13.38
C ARG A 127 -18.72 -7.00 13.09
N ALA A 128 -18.72 -7.49 11.85
CA ALA A 128 -19.40 -8.71 11.44
C ALA A 128 -18.92 -9.92 12.26
N VAL A 129 -17.60 -10.18 12.28
CA VAL A 129 -17.01 -11.30 13.04
C VAL A 129 -17.32 -11.19 14.53
N LYS A 130 -17.28 -9.99 15.11
CA LYS A 130 -17.57 -9.78 16.53
C LYS A 130 -19.05 -9.99 16.88
N ALA A 131 -19.95 -9.62 15.97
CA ALA A 131 -21.39 -9.80 16.12
C ALA A 131 -21.85 -11.22 15.78
N ASP A 132 -20.99 -12.03 15.15
CA ASP A 132 -21.33 -13.33 14.54
C ASP A 132 -22.44 -13.18 13.47
N GLU A 133 -22.38 -12.07 12.72
CA GLU A 133 -23.36 -11.70 11.71
C GLU A 133 -22.70 -11.46 10.36
N ARG A 134 -23.48 -11.65 9.28
CA ARG A 134 -23.06 -11.29 7.91
C ARG A 134 -22.92 -9.76 7.82
N PRO A 135 -21.80 -9.22 7.30
CA PRO A 135 -21.70 -7.78 7.04
C PRO A 135 -22.71 -7.37 5.96
N ASP A 136 -23.08 -6.09 5.95
CA ASP A 136 -23.81 -5.53 4.82
C ASP A 136 -22.97 -5.68 3.54
N GLU A 137 -23.49 -6.42 2.57
CA GLU A 137 -22.75 -6.79 1.36
C GLU A 137 -22.36 -5.56 0.54
N ALA A 138 -23.29 -4.61 0.40
CA ALA A 138 -23.05 -3.39 -0.36
C ALA A 138 -21.96 -2.52 0.30
N ASP A 139 -21.99 -2.35 1.63
CA ASP A 139 -20.95 -1.61 2.35
C ASP A 139 -19.60 -2.34 2.30
N ALA A 140 -19.57 -3.66 2.54
CA ALA A 140 -18.33 -4.45 2.50
C ALA A 140 -17.66 -4.39 1.12
N GLU A 141 -18.42 -4.57 0.04
CA GLU A 141 -17.91 -4.47 -1.32
C GLU A 141 -17.45 -3.05 -1.68
N ALA A 142 -18.21 -2.03 -1.27
CA ALA A 142 -17.82 -0.64 -1.46
C ALA A 142 -16.48 -0.33 -0.77
N LYS A 143 -16.29 -0.76 0.49
CA LYS A 143 -15.02 -0.56 1.21
C LYS A 143 -13.86 -1.35 0.63
N LEU A 144 -14.11 -2.55 0.13
CA LEU A 144 -13.10 -3.31 -0.60
C LEU A 144 -12.68 -2.58 -1.88
N GLN A 145 -13.65 -2.10 -2.66
CA GLN A 145 -13.40 -1.38 -3.90
C GLN A 145 -12.64 -0.07 -3.65
N GLU A 146 -13.05 0.72 -2.65
CA GLU A 146 -12.33 1.94 -2.22
C GLU A 146 -10.86 1.65 -1.87
N SER A 147 -10.59 0.49 -1.24
CA SER A 147 -9.24 0.06 -0.87
C SER A 147 -8.39 -0.32 -2.10
N VAL A 148 -8.98 -1.05 -3.05
CA VAL A 148 -8.34 -1.44 -4.31
C VAL A 148 -8.01 -0.20 -5.16
N GLU A 149 -8.93 0.74 -5.26
CA GLU A 149 -8.74 1.99 -6.01
C GLU A 149 -7.66 2.87 -5.39
N ALA A 150 -7.62 2.98 -4.06
CA ALA A 150 -6.57 3.72 -3.37
C ALA A 150 -5.18 3.10 -3.60
N LEU A 151 -5.08 1.77 -3.61
CA LEU A 151 -3.83 1.07 -3.93
C LEU A 151 -3.43 1.27 -5.40
N ALA A 152 -4.41 1.20 -6.32
CA ALA A 152 -4.17 1.44 -7.74
C ALA A 152 -3.67 2.87 -8.01
N ALA A 153 -4.21 3.87 -7.30
CA ALA A 153 -3.75 5.25 -7.40
C ALA A 153 -2.29 5.42 -6.96
N LEU A 154 -1.83 4.67 -5.95
CA LEU A 154 -0.42 4.61 -5.58
C LEU A 154 0.43 3.92 -6.65
N ILE A 155 -0.01 2.76 -7.15
CA ILE A 155 0.69 2.00 -8.19
C ILE A 155 0.86 2.84 -9.47
N ALA A 156 -0.11 3.71 -9.80
CA ALA A 156 -0.04 4.62 -10.94
C ALA A 156 1.10 5.65 -10.84
N THR A 157 1.70 5.86 -9.67
CA THR A 157 2.87 6.72 -9.50
C THR A 157 4.19 6.06 -9.92
N VAL A 158 4.19 4.74 -10.11
CA VAL A 158 5.36 3.95 -10.50
C VAL A 158 5.59 4.07 -12.02
N PRO A 159 6.85 4.25 -12.47
CA PRO A 159 7.18 4.24 -13.89
C PRO A 159 6.72 2.97 -14.61
N ALA A 160 6.23 3.12 -15.84
CA ALA A 160 5.64 2.01 -16.61
C ALA A 160 6.64 0.87 -16.88
N ASP A 161 7.91 1.17 -17.08
CA ASP A 161 8.95 0.17 -17.34
C ASP A 161 9.19 -0.74 -16.12
N VAL A 162 9.13 -0.18 -14.91
CA VAL A 162 9.24 -0.92 -13.65
C VAL A 162 7.99 -1.79 -13.48
N LEU A 163 6.79 -1.25 -13.70
CA LEU A 163 5.54 -2.01 -13.60
C LEU A 163 5.53 -3.24 -14.52
N GLU A 164 5.99 -3.11 -15.76
CA GLU A 164 6.08 -4.24 -16.67
C GLU A 164 7.11 -5.30 -16.23
N ARG A 165 8.26 -4.88 -15.70
CA ARG A 165 9.25 -5.81 -15.14
C ARG A 165 8.69 -6.54 -13.92
N SER A 166 8.04 -5.82 -13.01
CA SER A 166 7.45 -6.40 -11.80
C SER A 166 6.34 -7.40 -12.11
N ARG A 167 5.46 -7.10 -13.08
CA ARG A 167 4.46 -8.06 -13.56
C ARG A 167 5.09 -9.34 -14.09
N ARG A 168 6.16 -9.24 -14.89
CA ARG A 168 6.90 -10.42 -15.38
C ARG A 168 7.52 -11.25 -14.26
N VAL A 169 8.02 -10.61 -13.20
CA VAL A 169 8.55 -11.33 -12.03
C VAL A 169 7.42 -12.07 -11.31
N LEU A 170 6.29 -11.40 -11.08
CA LEU A 170 5.13 -11.97 -10.41
C LEU A 170 4.57 -13.19 -11.16
N GLU A 171 4.40 -13.08 -12.48
CA GLU A 171 3.97 -14.21 -13.33
C GLU A 171 4.92 -15.40 -13.26
N LYS A 172 6.23 -15.17 -13.19
CA LYS A 172 7.21 -16.25 -13.03
C LYS A 172 7.11 -16.89 -11.66
N VAL A 173 6.99 -16.10 -10.59
CA VAL A 173 6.86 -16.64 -9.23
C VAL A 173 5.60 -17.49 -9.12
N LYS A 174 4.47 -17.04 -9.67
CA LYS A 174 3.22 -17.80 -9.72
C LYS A 174 3.28 -19.03 -10.62
N GLY A 175 3.83 -18.88 -11.82
CA GLY A 175 3.94 -19.96 -12.81
C GLY A 175 4.98 -21.03 -12.43
N THR A 176 5.97 -20.68 -11.62
CA THR A 176 6.96 -21.62 -11.05
C THR A 176 6.50 -22.14 -9.68
N GLY A 177 5.46 -21.53 -9.09
CA GLY A 177 5.11 -21.66 -7.67
C GLY A 177 3.66 -22.03 -7.41
N GLY A 178 3.25 -23.21 -7.87
CA GLY A 178 2.30 -24.05 -7.11
C GLY A 178 2.92 -24.58 -5.81
N GLY A 179 3.72 -23.78 -5.11
CA GLY A 179 4.53 -24.17 -3.96
C GLY A 179 4.84 -22.94 -3.12
N GLY A 180 4.33 -22.96 -1.90
CA GLY A 180 4.24 -21.83 -0.98
C GLY A 180 5.57 -21.17 -0.63
N GLY A 181 5.46 -19.90 -0.25
CA GLY A 181 6.58 -19.10 0.22
C GLY A 181 7.14 -19.54 1.57
N ALA A 182 8.33 -19.02 1.86
CA ALA A 182 8.72 -18.43 3.14
C ALA A 182 10.22 -18.15 3.08
N GLY A 183 10.60 -16.87 3.12
CA GLY A 183 11.93 -16.48 3.55
C GLY A 183 11.91 -16.16 5.04
N ALA A 184 12.77 -16.80 5.82
CA ALA A 184 13.58 -16.17 6.88
C ALA A 184 14.52 -17.18 7.57
N GLY A 185 15.83 -16.93 7.48
CA GLY A 185 16.73 -16.84 8.64
C GLY A 185 17.17 -18.08 9.42
N GLU A 186 18.39 -18.55 9.05
CA GLU A 186 19.55 -18.86 9.92
C GLU A 186 19.50 -20.00 10.96
N GLY A 187 20.37 -21.00 10.76
CA GLY A 187 20.77 -21.94 11.83
C GLY A 187 21.40 -23.25 11.32
N ALA A 188 22.71 -23.37 11.51
CA ALA A 188 23.60 -24.51 11.33
C ALA A 188 23.01 -25.95 11.33
N ALA A 189 23.53 -26.74 10.39
CA ALA A 189 23.55 -28.22 10.32
C ALA A 189 24.10 -28.87 11.62
N PRO A 190 23.94 -30.20 11.89
CA PRO A 190 23.79 -31.27 10.88
C PRO A 190 22.90 -32.48 11.23
N ALA A 191 22.75 -33.35 10.22
CA ALA A 191 22.57 -34.80 10.24
C ALA A 191 21.31 -35.29 9.50
N GLY A 192 21.52 -36.18 8.52
CA GLY A 192 20.48 -36.83 7.71
C GLY A 192 19.57 -37.77 8.52
N PRO A 193 18.65 -38.53 7.88
CA PRO A 193 18.94 -39.36 6.71
C PRO A 193 18.03 -39.10 5.49
N GLN A 194 18.42 -39.73 4.38
CA GLN A 194 17.93 -39.61 3.01
C GLN A 194 16.48 -40.07 2.78
N PRO A 195 15.85 -39.62 1.67
CA PRO A 195 14.49 -40.00 1.28
C PRO A 195 14.38 -41.48 0.92
N GLN A 196 13.32 -42.13 1.41
CA GLN A 196 12.95 -43.48 0.97
C GLN A 196 12.43 -43.42 -0.46
N THR A 197 13.23 -43.96 -1.39
CA THR A 197 12.91 -44.20 -2.80
C THR A 197 12.09 -45.47 -3.00
N GLU A 198 11.21 -45.83 -2.07
CA GLU A 198 10.50 -47.12 -2.09
C GLU A 198 9.05 -47.02 -2.64
N ASP A 199 8.51 -45.82 -2.82
CA ASP A 199 7.14 -45.65 -3.34
C ASP A 199 7.03 -45.59 -4.88
N VAL A 200 8.14 -45.60 -5.61
CA VAL A 200 8.11 -45.50 -7.09
C VAL A 200 8.04 -46.88 -7.77
N GLU A 201 8.44 -47.96 -7.09
CA GLU A 201 8.35 -49.32 -7.64
C GLU A 201 6.93 -49.92 -7.57
N LEU A 202 6.12 -49.53 -6.58
CA LEU A 202 4.73 -50.02 -6.45
C LEU A 202 3.78 -49.45 -7.52
N LEU A 203 4.13 -48.33 -8.15
CA LEU A 203 3.33 -47.73 -9.22
C LEU A 203 3.66 -48.31 -10.61
N GLN A 204 4.82 -48.94 -10.78
CA GLN A 204 5.23 -49.54 -12.05
C GLN A 204 4.66 -50.97 -12.25
N GLU A 205 4.26 -51.65 -11.17
CA GLU A 205 3.70 -53.02 -11.21
C GLU A 205 2.17 -53.04 -11.42
N LEU A 206 1.46 -51.94 -11.17
CA LEU A 206 0.01 -51.82 -11.34
C LEU A 206 -0.46 -51.45 -12.76
N LEU A 207 0.47 -51.13 -13.68
CA LEU A 207 0.17 -50.72 -15.05
C LEU A 207 0.62 -51.73 -16.12
N ASN A 208 1.12 -52.90 -15.73
CA ASN A 208 1.56 -53.97 -16.63
C ASN A 208 0.78 -55.30 -16.47
N VAL A 209 -0.51 -55.23 -16.08
CA VAL A 209 -1.47 -56.33 -16.27
C VAL A 209 -2.50 -55.95 -17.33
#